data_AF-A0A4Q9VLJ8-F1
#
_entry.id   AF-A0A4Q9VLJ8-F1
#
_cell.length_a   1.000
_cell.length_b   1.000
_cell.length_c   1.000
_cell.angle_alpha   90.00
_cell.angle_beta   90.00
_cell.angle_gamma   90.00
#
_symmetry.space_group_name_H-M   'P 1'
#
loop_
_entity.id
_entity.type
_entity.pdbx_description
1 polymer ?
#
loop_
_entity_poly.entity_id
_entity_poly.type
_entity_poly.pdbx_seq_one_letter_code
_entity_poly.pdbx_strand_id
1 'polypeptide(L)' 'MLKIAVLVWIVLGVTVAGAALTVVLAVPSLTVNAMKLLPIVALLGFVVAIPLSILVARRIDAQTRRP' A
#
# COMPACT_ATOMS: atom_id res chain seq x y z
N MET A 1 -11.13 10.38 11.69
CA MET A 1 -10.81 9.19 10.85
C MET A 1 -10.50 9.43 9.38
N LEU A 2 -11.36 10.00 8.50
CA LEU A 2 -11.10 10.02 7.03
C LEU A 2 -9.77 10.69 6.66
N LYS A 3 -9.45 11.83 7.27
CA LYS A 3 -8.15 12.52 7.09
C LYS A 3 -6.96 11.61 7.46
N ILE A 4 -7.07 10.90 8.59
CA ILE A 4 -6.05 9.94 9.04
C ILE A 4 -5.95 8.77 8.06
N ALA A 5 -7.08 8.24 7.59
CA ALA A 5 -7.12 7.15 6.62
C ALA A 5 -6.44 7.53 5.31
N VAL A 6 -6.69 8.73 4.77
CA VAL A 6 -6.03 9.21 3.55
C VAL A 6 -4.52 9.37 3.76
N LEU A 7 -4.09 9.96 4.88
CA LEU A 7 -2.66 10.10 5.18
C LEU A 7 -1.97 8.73 5.30
N VAL A 8 -2.58 7.82 6.05
CA VAL A 8 -2.08 6.46 6.22
C VAL A 8 -2.07 5.73 4.88
N TRP A 9 -3.08 5.92 4.03
CA TRP A 9 -3.17 5.29 2.72
C TRP A 9 -2.07 5.75 1.77
N ILE A 10 -1.74 7.05 1.74
CA ILE A 10 -0.65 7.57 0.90
C ILE A 10 0.66 6.88 1.27
N VAL A 11 0.96 6.79 2.58
CA VAL A 11 2.19 6.15 3.06
C VAL A 11 2.17 4.65 2.77
N LEU A 12 1.15 3.93 3.24
CA LEU A 12 1.03 2.48 3.03
C LEU A 12 0.99 2.11 1.54
N GLY A 13 0.27 2.87 0.74
CA GLY A 13 0.10 2.64 -0.69
C GLY A 13 1.42 2.70 -1.43
N VAL A 14 2.21 3.75 -1.23
CA VAL A 14 3.53 3.88 -1.87
C VAL A 14 4.50 2.83 -1.33
N THR A 15 4.49 2.53 -0.04
CA THR A 15 5.36 1.50 0.55
C THR A 15 5.04 0.11 0.02
N VAL A 16 3.76 -0.29 -0.01
CA VAL A 16 3.35 -1.62 -0.50
C VAL A 16 3.57 -1.74 -2.00
N ALA A 17 3.23 -0.71 -2.78
CA ALA A 17 3.52 -0.69 -4.21
C ALA A 17 5.02 -0.80 -4.46
N GLY A 18 5.85 0.00 -3.78
CA GLY A 18 7.30 -0.05 -3.87
C GLY A 18 7.87 -1.42 -3.55
N ALA A 19 7.43 -2.04 -2.45
CA ALA A 19 7.84 -3.39 -2.08
C ALA A 19 7.47 -4.43 -3.15
N ALA A 20 6.25 -4.36 -3.71
CA ALA A 20 5.81 -5.26 -4.78
C ALA A 20 6.65 -5.08 -6.06
N LEU A 21 7.00 -3.84 -6.41
CA LEU A 21 7.90 -3.55 -7.52
C LEU A 21 9.29 -4.14 -7.27
N THR A 22 9.84 -3.99 -6.06
CA THR A 22 11.13 -4.60 -5.68
C THR A 22 11.10 -6.12 -5.84
N VAL A 23 10.00 -6.79 -5.43
CA VAL A 23 9.85 -8.25 -5.61
C VAL A 23 9.86 -8.63 -7.09
N VAL A 24 9.14 -7.90 -7.94
CA VAL A 24 9.13 -8.17 -9.40
C VAL A 24 10.52 -8.05 -10.00
N LEU A 25 11.32 -7.08 -9.56
CA LEU A 25 12.67 -6.85 -10.08
C LEU A 25 13.71 -7.82 -9.50
N ALA A 26 13.53 -8.27 -8.25
CA ALA A 26 14.45 -9.16 -7.56
C ALA A 26 14.33 -10.63 -8.01
N VAL A 27 13.17 -11.03 -8.56
CA VAL A 27 12.91 -12.41 -8.99
C VAL A 27 13.05 -12.53 -10.51
N PRO A 28 14.09 -13.22 -11.02
CA PRO A 28 14.39 -13.24 -12.46
C PRO A 28 13.23 -13.70 -13.34
N SER A 29 12.46 -14.69 -12.89
CA SER A 29 11.30 -15.21 -13.62
C SER A 29 10.15 -14.19 -13.74
N LEU A 30 10.05 -13.22 -12.83
CA LEU A 30 9.09 -12.12 -12.90
C LEU A 30 9.64 -10.97 -13.75
N THR A 31 10.93 -10.67 -13.65
CA THR A 31 11.58 -9.57 -14.38
C THR A 31 11.45 -9.68 -15.90
N VAL A 32 11.40 -10.90 -16.46
CA VAL A 32 11.17 -11.12 -17.91
C VAL A 32 9.90 -10.43 -18.41
N ASN A 33 8.89 -10.29 -17.55
CA ASN A 33 7.60 -9.65 -17.87
C ASN A 33 7.42 -8.29 -17.16
N ALA A 34 8.50 -7.65 -16.69
CA ALA A 34 8.45 -6.44 -15.88
C ALA A 34 7.60 -5.31 -16.51
N MET A 35 7.70 -5.11 -17.84
CA MET A 35 6.92 -4.07 -18.54
C MET A 35 5.40 -4.23 -18.37
N LYS A 36 4.92 -5.47 -18.20
CA LYS A 36 3.50 -5.76 -17.93
C LYS A 36 3.21 -5.84 -16.43
N LEU A 37 4.11 -6.43 -15.65
CA LEU A 37 3.88 -6.70 -14.23
C LEU A 37 4.00 -5.44 -13.36
N LEU A 38 4.96 -4.55 -13.63
CA LEU A 38 5.21 -3.37 -12.79
C LEU A 38 3.96 -2.48 -12.63
N PRO A 39 3.24 -2.08 -13.72
CA PRO A 39 2.02 -1.29 -13.56
C PRO A 39 0.93 -2.04 -12.79
N ILE A 40 0.80 -3.35 -13.01
CA ILE A 40 -0.23 -4.20 -12.38
C ILE A 40 0.04 -4.30 -10.87
N VAL A 41 1.26 -4.66 -10.46
CA VAL A 41 1.57 -4.84 -9.04
C VAL A 41 1.58 -3.52 -8.28
N ALA A 42 1.98 -2.41 -8.93
CA ALA A 42 1.87 -1.07 -8.34
C ALA A 42 0.41 -0.72 -8.05
N LEU A 43 -0.47 -0.89 -9.05
CA LEU A 43 -1.89 -0.61 -8.89
C LEU A 43 -2.53 -1.50 -7.82
N LEU A 44 -2.24 -2.81 -7.86
CA LEU A 44 -2.74 -3.76 -6.87
C LEU A 44 -2.26 -3.41 -5.46
N GLY A 45 -0.97 -3.13 -5.28
CA GLY A 45 -0.41 -2.74 -3.97
C GLY A 45 -1.06 -1.47 -3.43
N PHE A 46 -1.29 -0.48 -4.28
CA PHE A 46 -1.93 0.77 -3.91
C PHE A 46 -3.43 0.61 -3.57
N VAL A 47 -4.16 -0.22 -4.33
CA VAL A 47 -5.57 -0.53 -4.08
C VAL A 47 -5.74 -1.35 -2.81
N VAL A 48 -4.89 -2.36 -2.58
CA VAL A 48 -4.90 -3.17 -1.35
C VAL A 48 -4.59 -2.33 -0.11
N ALA A 49 -3.80 -1.27 -0.24
CA ALA A 49 -3.55 -0.35 0.85
C ALA A 49 -4.82 0.42 1.32
N ILE A 50 -5.86 0.55 0.50
CA ILE A 50 -7.11 1.25 0.86
C ILE A 50 -7.79 0.61 2.08
N PRO A 51 -8.20 -0.68 2.06
CA PRO A 51 -8.83 -1.31 3.22
C PRO A 51 -7.90 -1.36 4.45
N LEU A 52 -6.59 -1.56 4.24
CA LEU A 52 -5.60 -1.57 5.32
C LEU A 52 -5.50 -0.20 6.02
N SER A 53 -5.49 0.88 5.25
CA SER A 53 -5.42 2.23 5.78
C SER A 53 -6.61 2.59 6.67
N ILE A 54 -7.82 2.13 6.31
CA ILE A 54 -9.03 2.33 7.10
C ILE A 54 -8.89 1.59 8.43
N LEU A 55 -8.40 0.36 8.40
CA LEU A 55 -8.21 -0.46 9.61
C LEU A 55 -7.19 0.18 10.57
N VAL A 56 -6.07 0.69 10.04
CA VAL A 56 -5.05 1.38 10.84
C VAL A 56 -5.59 2.72 11.36
N ALA A 57 -6.23 3.52 10.52
CA ALA A 57 -6.78 4.81 10.93
C ALA A 57 -7.85 4.69 12.03
N ARG A 58 -8.66 3.62 12.00
CA ARG A 58 -9.62 3.32 13.09
C ARG A 58 -8.91 3.07 14.41
N ARG A 59 -7.77 2.37 14.41
CA ARG A 59 -6.98 2.13 15.63
C ARG A 59 -6.34 3.41 16.16
N ILE A 60 -5.79 4.24 15.28
CA ILE A 60 -5.22 5.54 15.64
C ILE A 60 -6.30 6.43 16.26
N ASP A 61 -7.44 6.60 15.59
CA ASP A 61 -8.55 7.44 16.06
C ASP A 61 -9.05 6.98 17.44
N ALA A 62 -9.16 5.66 17.67
CA ALA A 62 -9.57 5.09 18.96
C ALA A 62 -8.56 5.33 20.10
N GLN A 63 -7.26 5.36 19.81
CA GLN A 63 -6.22 5.63 20.80
C GLN A 63 -6.10 7.14 21.11
N THR A 64 -6.29 8.00 20.09
CA THR A 64 -6.13 9.45 20.22
C THR A 64 -7.40 10.15 20.73
N ARG A 65 -8.59 9.56 20.58
CA ARG A 65 -9.85 10.10 21.14
C ARG A 65 -10.03 9.90 22.66
N ARG A 66 -9.03 9.37 23.38
CA ARG A 66 -9.12 9.26 24.84
C ARG A 66 -9.15 10.68 25.45
N PRO A 67 -10.13 10.98 26.32
CA PRO A 67 -10.26 12.30 26.96
C PRO A 67 -9.10 12.61 27.90
#